data_AF-A0A4Q3ZCB8-F1
#
_entry.id   AF-A0A4Q3ZCB8-F1
#
_cell.length_a   1.000
_cell.length_b   1.000
_cell.length_c   1.000
_cell.angle_alpha   90.00
_cell.angle_beta   90.00
_cell.angle_gamma   90.00
#
_symmetry.space_group_name_H-M   'P 1'
#
loop_
_entity.id
_entity.type
_entity.pdbx_description
1 polymer ?
#
loop_
_entity_poly.entity_id
_entity_poly.type
_entity_poly.pdbx_seq_one_letter_code
_entity_poly.pdbx_strand_id
1 'polypeptide(L)'
;MVPRIKAGQMTWCDCGGRSPEVNEVRYHWPHKQSSARRMTMKQYAGLDVSLKGISICVMDGDGKVLARGSVPTCPEAVSQFLAENRLMPERIVHESGQLSIWLQRGLVRLGLPAICIDARQAHRALSARLNKSDTTDAEGLAQLARTGWFAEVHVRSEAADRLRMLIGSRERLVQLRRDLEAHVRGVLKTFGIRLSAINKGHMRQGFRDQLAAVTQTDPMLARVMGGFIDTHETLCTATAALDAELRSIARKTPVSRRLMTIPGVGPIVALSFIGLVDDPGRFTKVANIGAFLGLTPRRHQSGEIDWSGRWCQTDSNQSTQGQDRCPLCRTKLTPLGESSGAVLLEVGSGGEAALRVEMVEDRGVDGCEHL
;
A
#
# COMPACT_ATOMS: atom_id res chain seq x y z
N MET A 1 -17.95 -15.24 -33.59
CA MET A 1 -18.36 -13.82 -33.52
C MET A 1 -18.28 -13.38 -32.07
N VAL A 2 -17.20 -12.71 -31.67
CA VAL A 2 -17.01 -12.18 -30.32
C VAL A 2 -17.62 -10.78 -30.29
N PRO A 3 -18.56 -10.44 -29.38
CA PRO A 3 -19.09 -9.10 -29.32
C PRO A 3 -18.00 -8.15 -28.81
N ARG A 4 -17.60 -7.20 -29.66
CA ARG A 4 -16.79 -6.02 -29.29
C ARG A 4 -17.56 -5.24 -28.24
N ILE A 5 -17.11 -5.31 -26.99
CA ILE A 5 -17.52 -4.39 -25.94
C ILE A 5 -17.00 -3.01 -26.36
N LYS A 6 -17.92 -2.05 -26.58
CA LYS A 6 -17.59 -0.65 -26.82
C LYS A 6 -16.79 -0.14 -25.62
N ALA A 7 -15.62 0.44 -25.89
CA ALA A 7 -14.83 1.15 -24.90
C ALA A 7 -15.65 2.35 -24.39
N GLY A 8 -16.36 2.15 -23.28
CA GLY A 8 -16.82 3.24 -22.44
C GLY A 8 -15.58 3.89 -21.85
N GLN A 9 -15.32 5.14 -22.22
CA GLN A 9 -14.22 5.92 -21.68
C GLN A 9 -14.36 5.97 -20.15
N MET A 10 -13.45 5.29 -19.45
CA MET A 10 -13.15 5.63 -18.06
C MET A 10 -12.35 6.93 -18.13
N THR A 11 -13.06 8.07 -18.22
CA THR A 11 -12.48 9.40 -18.18
C THR A 11 -12.02 9.70 -16.76
N TRP A 12 -10.72 9.54 -16.51
CA TRP A 12 -10.05 10.29 -15.45
C TRP A 12 -10.00 11.74 -15.90
N CYS A 13 -10.44 12.66 -15.03
CA CYS A 13 -10.46 14.13 -15.20
C CYS A 13 -9.92 14.57 -16.57
N ASP A 14 -10.81 14.62 -17.55
CA ASP A 14 -10.51 15.14 -18.88
C ASP A 14 -10.45 16.67 -18.74
N CYS A 15 -9.31 17.15 -18.22
CA CYS A 15 -8.96 18.56 -18.20
C CYS A 15 -8.75 18.92 -19.67
N GLY A 16 -9.82 19.35 -20.35
CA GLY A 16 -9.83 19.67 -21.78
C GLY A 16 -8.55 20.39 -22.21
N GLY A 17 -7.68 19.64 -22.87
CA GLY A 17 -6.36 20.08 -23.27
C GLY A 17 -5.83 19.12 -24.30
N ARG A 18 -5.79 19.58 -25.55
CA ARG A 18 -5.08 18.91 -26.65
C ARG A 18 -3.74 18.39 -26.11
N SER A 19 -3.44 17.13 -26.39
CA SER A 19 -2.10 16.57 -26.25
C SER A 19 -1.10 17.58 -26.85
N PRO A 20 -0.27 18.25 -26.03
CA PRO A 20 0.78 19.06 -26.59
C PRO A 20 1.79 18.07 -27.16
N GLU A 21 2.12 18.23 -28.43
CA GLU A 21 3.43 17.84 -28.92
C GLU A 21 4.47 18.27 -27.87
N VAL A 22 5.43 17.39 -27.60
CA VAL A 22 6.48 17.56 -26.61
C VAL A 22 7.40 18.71 -27.04
N ASN A 23 6.90 19.94 -26.97
CA ASN A 23 7.70 21.14 -26.99
C ASN A 23 8.19 21.33 -25.56
N GLU A 24 9.51 21.25 -25.44
CA GLU A 24 10.30 21.39 -24.23
C GLU A 24 10.10 22.80 -23.63
N VAL A 25 8.96 23.04 -22.95
CA VAL A 25 8.76 24.26 -22.17
C VAL A 25 9.54 24.10 -20.86
N ARG A 26 10.78 24.60 -20.87
CA ARG A 26 11.61 24.69 -19.67
C ARG A 26 11.04 25.74 -18.73
N TYR A 27 10.29 25.31 -17.72
CA TYR A 27 9.98 26.15 -16.57
C TYR A 27 11.20 26.20 -15.65
N HIS A 28 11.91 27.33 -15.67
CA HIS A 28 13.06 27.56 -14.82
C HIS A 28 12.57 27.98 -13.42
N TRP A 29 12.45 27.02 -12.50
CA TRP A 29 12.30 27.31 -11.08
C TRP A 29 13.70 27.65 -10.52
N PRO A 30 13.93 28.85 -9.97
CA PRO A 30 15.26 29.24 -9.54
C PRO A 30 15.74 28.36 -8.39
N HIS A 31 16.75 27.52 -8.67
CA HIS A 31 17.59 26.92 -7.64
C HIS A 31 18.26 28.03 -6.83
N LYS A 32 18.21 27.90 -5.50
CA LYS A 32 18.78 28.83 -4.50
C LYS A 32 20.03 29.54 -5.00
N GLN A 33 19.88 30.81 -5.40
CA GLN A 33 20.99 31.75 -5.49
C GLN A 33 21.00 32.61 -4.23
N SER A 34 22.13 32.56 -3.54
CA SER A 34 22.48 33.42 -2.42
C SER A 34 22.57 34.90 -2.85
N SER A 35 22.12 35.75 -1.92
CA SER A 35 22.26 37.22 -1.84
C SER A 35 21.32 38.11 -2.66
N ALA A 36 20.14 38.39 -2.11
CA ALA A 36 19.69 39.74 -1.71
C ALA A 36 18.40 39.59 -0.87
N ARG A 37 18.44 39.96 0.42
CA ARG A 37 17.29 39.91 1.34
C ARG A 37 16.22 40.93 0.92
N ARG A 38 15.36 40.57 -0.03
CA ARG A 38 13.95 40.98 0.05
C ARG A 38 13.34 40.12 1.15
N MET A 39 12.79 40.74 2.18
CA MET A 39 12.02 40.06 3.22
C MET A 39 10.73 39.51 2.58
N THR A 40 10.83 38.44 1.81
CA THR A 40 9.67 37.70 1.33
C THR A 40 9.05 37.06 2.57
N MET A 41 7.87 37.56 2.99
CA MET A 41 7.11 36.95 4.07
C MET A 41 6.96 35.46 3.76
N LYS A 42 7.30 34.61 4.73
CA LYS A 42 7.15 33.16 4.58
C LYS A 42 5.69 32.83 4.37
N GLN A 43 5.39 31.97 3.41
CA GLN A 43 4.04 31.56 3.06
C GLN A 43 3.88 30.06 3.27
N TYR A 44 2.70 29.63 3.69
CA TYR A 44 2.39 28.25 3.99
C TYR A 44 1.02 27.90 3.43
N ALA A 45 0.89 26.71 2.85
CA ALA A 45 -0.36 26.27 2.26
C ALA A 45 -0.84 24.94 2.83
N GLY A 46 -2.15 24.80 2.92
CA GLY A 46 -2.85 23.56 3.25
C GLY A 46 -3.79 23.18 2.13
N LEU A 47 -3.77 21.90 1.76
CA LEU A 47 -4.63 21.31 0.75
C LEU A 47 -5.51 20.24 1.40
N ASP A 48 -6.81 20.51 1.46
CA ASP A 48 -7.78 19.48 1.78
C ASP A 48 -8.25 18.81 0.48
N VAL A 49 -8.08 17.49 0.39
CA VAL A 49 -8.12 16.74 -0.87
C VAL A 49 -9.33 15.81 -0.89
N SER A 50 -10.27 16.07 -1.79
CA SER A 50 -11.42 15.22 -2.04
C SER A 50 -11.47 14.72 -3.49
N LEU A 51 -12.41 13.82 -3.78
CA LEU A 51 -12.69 13.41 -5.17
C LEU A 51 -13.31 14.55 -6.00
N LYS A 52 -14.00 15.50 -5.37
CA LYS A 52 -14.72 16.59 -6.05
C LYS A 52 -13.82 17.78 -6.36
N GLY A 53 -12.78 17.98 -5.57
CA GLY A 53 -11.84 19.10 -5.69
C GLY A 53 -10.88 19.18 -4.53
N ILE A 54 -9.93 20.11 -4.64
CA ILE A 54 -8.97 20.45 -3.59
C ILE A 54 -9.32 21.84 -3.07
N SER A 55 -9.57 21.94 -1.76
CA SER A 55 -9.68 23.21 -1.07
C SER A 55 -8.29 23.68 -0.66
N ILE A 56 -7.93 24.90 -1.06
CA ILE A 56 -6.61 25.49 -0.84
C ILE A 56 -6.75 26.67 0.13
N CYS A 57 -5.90 26.69 1.15
CA CYS A 57 -5.70 27.86 1.99
C CYS A 57 -4.21 28.21 2.03
N VAL A 58 -3.87 29.48 1.82
CA VAL A 58 -2.50 30.00 1.91
C VAL A 58 -2.45 31.11 2.94
N MET A 59 -1.48 31.06 3.84
CA MET A 59 -1.26 32.05 4.91
C MET A 59 0.19 32.49 5.01
N ASP A 60 0.42 33.64 5.64
CA ASP A 60 1.76 34.11 5.96
C ASP A 60 2.33 33.49 7.26
N GLY A 61 3.52 33.94 7.67
CA GLY A 61 4.19 33.49 8.89
C GLY A 61 3.46 33.85 10.19
N ASP A 62 2.65 34.89 10.18
CA ASP A 62 1.86 35.33 11.33
C ASP A 62 0.52 34.58 11.43
N GLY A 63 0.17 33.82 10.38
CA GLY A 63 -1.07 33.05 10.30
C GLY A 63 -2.23 33.84 9.68
N LYS A 64 -1.96 35.01 9.08
CA LYS A 64 -2.96 35.75 8.32
C LYS A 64 -3.16 35.07 6.98
N VAL A 65 -4.41 34.78 6.64
CA VAL A 65 -4.77 34.15 5.36
C VAL A 65 -4.57 35.13 4.22
N LEU A 66 -3.81 34.71 3.21
CA LEU A 66 -3.49 35.46 2.00
C LEU A 66 -4.44 35.11 0.86
N ALA A 67 -4.82 33.83 0.73
CA ALA A 67 -5.75 33.37 -0.29
C ALA A 67 -6.50 32.10 0.15
N ARG A 68 -7.73 31.95 -0.36
CA ARG A 68 -8.51 30.72 -0.31
C ARG A 68 -9.09 30.43 -1.68
N GLY A 69 -9.23 29.15 -2.03
CA GLY A 69 -9.83 28.74 -3.28
C GLY A 69 -10.19 27.27 -3.30
N SER A 70 -10.93 26.86 -4.32
CA SER A 70 -11.16 25.46 -4.63
C SER A 70 -10.81 25.22 -6.09
N VAL A 71 -10.09 24.13 -6.35
CA VAL A 71 -9.65 23.74 -7.69
C VAL A 71 -10.03 22.29 -7.97
N PRO A 72 -10.14 21.87 -9.24
CA PRO A 72 -10.23 20.46 -9.58
C PRO A 72 -9.07 19.66 -8.96
N THR A 73 -9.31 18.38 -8.63
CA THR A 73 -8.28 17.53 -8.03
C THR A 73 -7.19 17.19 -9.04
N CYS A 74 -6.22 18.08 -9.18
CA CYS A 74 -5.19 18.10 -10.20
C CYS A 74 -3.97 18.92 -9.73
N PRO A 75 -2.74 18.35 -9.76
CA PRO A 75 -1.51 19.08 -9.39
C PRO A 75 -1.31 20.38 -10.18
N GLU A 76 -1.62 20.36 -11.48
CA GLU A 76 -1.49 21.49 -12.38
C GLU A 76 -2.46 22.61 -12.00
N ALA A 77 -3.68 22.27 -11.57
CA ALA A 77 -4.66 23.24 -11.09
C ALA A 77 -4.20 23.92 -9.79
N VAL A 78 -3.54 23.19 -8.88
CA VAL A 78 -2.91 23.76 -7.68
C VAL A 78 -1.79 24.72 -8.08
N SER A 79 -0.91 24.31 -9.01
CA SER A 79 0.17 25.17 -9.51
C SER A 79 -0.35 26.44 -10.18
N GLN A 80 -1.42 26.33 -10.97
CA GLN A 80 -2.07 27.47 -11.62
C GLN A 80 -2.65 28.44 -10.59
N PHE A 81 -3.37 27.94 -9.58
CA PHE A 81 -3.91 28.77 -8.50
C PHE A 81 -2.80 29.56 -7.78
N LEU A 82 -1.67 28.92 -7.47
CA LEU A 82 -0.53 29.60 -6.84
C LEU A 82 0.07 30.67 -7.75
N ALA A 83 0.22 30.39 -9.04
CA ALA A 83 0.76 31.33 -10.02
C ALA A 83 -0.13 32.56 -10.22
N GLU A 84 -1.44 32.35 -10.39
CA GLU A 84 -2.44 33.42 -10.58
C GLU A 84 -2.49 34.38 -9.38
N ASN A 85 -2.37 33.84 -8.17
CA ASN A 85 -2.34 34.62 -6.93
C ASN A 85 -0.94 35.15 -6.57
N ARG A 86 0.10 34.86 -7.38
CA ARG A 86 1.51 35.23 -7.14
C ARG A 86 2.02 34.75 -5.77
N LEU A 87 1.64 33.53 -5.39
CA LEU A 87 2.00 32.89 -4.13
C LEU A 87 3.16 31.92 -4.34
N MET A 88 4.09 31.90 -3.39
CA MET A 88 5.25 31.02 -3.35
C MET A 88 5.39 30.45 -1.94
N PRO A 89 4.50 29.51 -1.53
CA PRO A 89 4.59 28.87 -0.23
C PRO A 89 5.92 28.13 -0.07
N GLU A 90 6.57 28.32 1.08
CA GLU A 90 7.77 27.58 1.48
C GLU A 90 7.44 26.11 1.75
N ARG A 91 6.18 25.84 2.13
CA ARG A 91 5.68 24.51 2.43
C ARG A 91 4.20 24.40 2.10
N ILE A 92 3.83 23.32 1.42
CA ILE A 92 2.45 22.94 1.12
C ILE A 92 2.19 21.60 1.81
N VAL A 93 1.12 21.50 2.59
CA VAL A 93 0.77 20.27 3.33
C VAL A 93 -0.56 19.73 2.83
N HIS A 94 -0.62 18.42 2.64
CA HIS A 94 -1.87 17.68 2.48
C HIS A 94 -1.82 16.39 3.28
N GLU A 95 -2.97 15.85 3.69
CA GLU A 95 -3.00 14.61 4.44
C GLU A 95 -2.89 13.35 3.57
N SER A 96 -2.53 12.24 4.22
CA SER A 96 -2.53 10.90 3.63
C SER A 96 -3.95 10.44 3.32
N GLY A 97 -4.19 10.03 2.07
CA GLY A 97 -5.49 9.58 1.59
C GLY A 97 -5.43 8.91 0.23
N GLN A 98 -6.57 8.52 -0.34
CA GLN A 98 -6.63 7.73 -1.58
C GLN A 98 -5.89 8.37 -2.77
N LEU A 99 -5.98 9.70 -2.89
CA LEU A 99 -5.37 10.47 -3.99
C LEU A 99 -3.99 11.03 -3.64
N SER A 100 -3.58 10.91 -2.37
CA SER A 100 -2.38 11.58 -1.82
C SER A 100 -1.09 11.19 -2.54
N ILE A 101 -0.92 9.92 -2.91
CA ILE A 101 0.28 9.44 -3.59
C ILE A 101 0.44 10.10 -4.96
N TRP A 102 -0.63 10.07 -5.76
CA TRP A 102 -0.63 10.65 -7.10
C TRP A 102 -0.44 12.17 -7.04
N LEU A 103 -1.19 12.83 -6.15
CA LEU A 103 -1.13 14.27 -5.95
C LEU A 103 0.27 14.70 -5.52
N GLN A 104 0.83 14.08 -4.46
CA GLN A 104 2.17 14.38 -3.96
C GLN A 104 3.22 14.27 -5.07
N ARG A 105 3.22 13.18 -5.83
CA ARG A 105 4.17 13.00 -6.95
C ARG A 105 4.00 14.08 -8.00
N GLY A 106 2.77 14.46 -8.33
CA GLY A 106 2.49 15.54 -9.27
C GLY A 106 2.99 16.89 -8.79
N LEU A 107 2.70 17.25 -7.54
CA LEU A 107 3.16 18.49 -6.93
C LEU A 107 4.70 18.57 -6.90
N VAL A 108 5.37 17.48 -6.50
CA VAL A 108 6.84 17.40 -6.49
C VAL A 108 7.43 17.51 -7.90
N ARG A 109 6.83 16.88 -8.91
CA ARG A 109 7.27 17.02 -10.31
C ARG A 109 7.16 18.46 -10.82
N LEU A 110 6.18 19.22 -10.36
CA LEU A 110 6.00 20.64 -10.67
C LEU A 110 6.93 21.55 -9.85
N GLY A 111 7.81 20.99 -9.01
CA GLY A 111 8.75 21.74 -8.18
C GLY A 111 8.11 22.38 -6.94
N LEU A 112 6.87 22.01 -6.61
CA LEU A 112 6.17 22.55 -5.44
C LEU A 112 6.67 21.86 -4.16
N PRO A 113 6.89 22.60 -3.05
CA PRO A 113 7.38 22.04 -1.79
C PRO A 113 6.26 21.37 -0.99
N ALA A 114 5.64 20.36 -1.61
CA ALA A 114 4.55 19.59 -1.04
C ALA A 114 5.05 18.52 -0.07
N ILE A 115 4.33 18.34 1.03
CA ILE A 115 4.58 17.35 2.06
C ILE A 115 3.27 16.63 2.36
N CYS A 116 3.29 15.30 2.25
CA CYS A 116 2.17 14.47 2.69
C CYS A 116 2.32 14.16 4.18
N ILE A 117 1.29 14.40 4.98
CA ILE A 117 1.32 14.22 6.43
C ILE A 117 0.37 13.12 6.92
N ASP A 118 0.60 12.60 8.12
CA ASP A 118 -0.24 11.56 8.72
C ASP A 118 -1.64 12.11 9.05
N ALA A 119 -2.67 11.56 8.39
CA ALA A 119 -4.06 12.01 8.55
C ALA A 119 -4.59 11.81 9.99
N ARG A 120 -4.12 10.80 10.73
CA ARG A 120 -4.59 10.58 12.12
C ARG A 120 -4.01 11.64 13.05
N GLN A 121 -2.75 12.02 12.85
CA GLN A 121 -2.15 13.10 13.60
C GLN A 121 -2.76 14.45 13.20
N ALA A 122 -2.94 14.70 11.91
CA ALA A 122 -3.63 15.91 11.42
C ALA A 122 -5.02 16.05 12.05
N HIS A 123 -5.82 14.97 12.00
CA HIS A 123 -7.13 14.94 12.63
C HIS A 123 -7.07 15.22 14.14
N ARG A 124 -6.16 14.58 14.89
CA ARG A 124 -6.02 14.84 16.34
C ARG A 124 -5.60 16.27 16.66
N ALA A 125 -4.75 16.87 15.82
CA ALA A 125 -4.33 18.26 15.99
C ALA A 125 -5.46 19.25 15.69
N LEU A 126 -6.35 18.91 14.76
CA LEU A 126 -7.43 19.79 14.29
C LEU A 126 -8.79 19.54 14.99
N SER A 127 -8.98 18.40 15.65
CA SER A 127 -10.26 17.99 16.24
C SER A 127 -10.73 18.85 17.42
N ALA A 128 -9.86 19.67 18.01
CA ALA A 128 -10.23 20.59 19.09
C ALA A 128 -10.97 21.85 18.58
N ARG A 129 -11.12 22.04 17.26
CA ARG A 129 -11.84 23.17 16.67
C ARG A 129 -13.36 22.89 16.68
N LEU A 130 -14.12 23.81 17.27
CA LEU A 130 -15.57 23.68 17.49
C LEU A 130 -16.42 23.75 16.20
N ASN A 131 -15.95 24.45 15.16
CA ASN A 131 -16.68 24.63 13.90
C ASN A 131 -15.91 23.96 12.75
N LYS A 132 -16.38 22.79 12.32
CA LYS A 132 -15.84 22.05 11.19
C LYS A 132 -16.54 22.51 9.90
N SER A 133 -15.79 23.11 8.98
CA SER A 133 -16.23 23.34 7.60
C SER A 133 -15.07 23.02 6.66
N ASP A 134 -15.34 22.64 5.40
CA ASP A 134 -14.31 22.24 4.43
C ASP A 134 -13.26 23.35 4.19
N THR A 135 -13.67 24.63 4.27
CA THR A 135 -12.76 25.77 4.23
C THR A 135 -11.90 25.92 5.49
N THR A 136 -12.40 25.44 6.64
CA THR A 136 -11.68 25.42 7.91
C THR A 136 -10.63 24.29 7.96
N ASP A 137 -10.85 23.20 7.24
CA ASP A 137 -9.94 22.04 7.21
C ASP A 137 -8.67 22.37 6.42
N ALA A 138 -8.78 22.97 5.24
CA ALA A 138 -7.63 23.46 4.47
C ALA A 138 -6.81 24.53 5.24
N GLU A 139 -7.48 25.41 5.98
CA GLU A 139 -6.82 26.38 6.85
C GLU A 139 -6.13 25.72 8.06
N GLY A 140 -6.74 24.67 8.62
CA GLY A 140 -6.11 23.84 9.64
C GLY A 140 -4.81 23.22 9.15
N LEU A 141 -4.83 22.64 7.95
CA LEU A 141 -3.64 22.07 7.31
C LEU A 141 -2.57 23.15 7.01
N ALA A 142 -2.98 24.34 6.57
CA ALA A 142 -2.06 25.46 6.37
C ALA A 142 -1.41 25.93 7.67
N GLN A 143 -2.16 25.89 8.78
CA GLN A 143 -1.64 26.18 10.11
C GLN A 143 -0.65 25.10 10.58
N LEU A 144 -0.88 23.81 10.28
CA LEU A 144 0.10 22.75 10.52
C LEU A 144 1.36 22.95 9.66
N ALA A 145 1.20 23.35 8.39
CA ALA A 145 2.31 23.71 7.52
C ALA A 145 3.14 24.86 8.12
N ARG A 146 2.48 25.88 8.71
CA ARG A 146 3.15 27.02 9.35
C ARG A 146 3.92 26.64 10.61
N THR A 147 3.31 25.87 11.51
CA THR A 147 3.93 25.49 12.78
C THR A 147 4.99 24.39 12.62
N GLY A 148 4.92 23.60 11.55
CA GLY A 148 5.76 22.42 11.38
C GLY A 148 5.37 21.26 12.31
N TRP A 149 4.22 21.32 12.97
CA TRP A 149 3.80 20.31 13.94
C TRP A 149 3.02 19.18 13.27
N PHE A 150 3.73 18.36 12.49
CA PHE A 150 3.18 17.20 11.79
C PHE A 150 4.24 16.11 11.63
N ALA A 151 3.80 14.89 11.33
CA ALA A 151 4.62 13.76 10.95
C ALA A 151 4.46 13.56 9.44
N GLU A 152 5.58 13.63 8.74
CA GLU A 152 5.65 13.37 7.31
C GLU A 152 5.46 11.87 7.03
N VAL A 153 4.69 11.58 5.99
CA VAL A 153 4.45 10.23 5.49
C VAL A 153 5.29 10.01 4.25
N HIS A 154 6.09 8.94 4.26
CA HIS A 154 6.85 8.51 3.09
C HIS A 154 5.90 8.18 1.93
N VAL A 155 5.89 9.01 0.90
CA VAL A 155 5.20 8.71 -0.35
C VAL A 155 6.12 7.85 -1.21
N ARG A 156 5.68 6.62 -1.43
CA ARG A 156 6.46 5.61 -2.16
C ARG A 156 6.84 6.08 -3.55
N SER A 157 7.90 5.51 -4.10
CA SER A 157 8.24 5.64 -5.52
C SER A 157 7.21 4.97 -6.42
N GLU A 158 7.12 5.43 -7.67
CA GLU A 158 6.23 4.83 -8.66
C GLU A 158 6.61 3.37 -8.96
N ALA A 159 7.91 3.06 -8.95
CA ALA A 159 8.40 1.70 -9.12
C ALA A 159 7.90 0.78 -7.99
N ALA A 160 7.95 1.23 -6.74
CA ALA A 160 7.44 0.47 -5.60
C ALA A 160 5.92 0.27 -5.67
N ASP A 161 5.15 1.29 -6.06
CA ASP A 161 3.70 1.12 -6.22
C ASP A 161 3.33 0.18 -7.36
N ARG A 162 4.02 0.24 -8.50
CA ARG A 162 3.81 -0.71 -9.61
C ARG A 162 4.10 -2.15 -9.15
N LEU A 163 5.17 -2.35 -8.39
CA LEU A 163 5.50 -3.66 -7.83
C LEU A 163 4.43 -4.16 -6.85
N ARG A 164 4.00 -3.31 -5.92
CA ARG A 164 2.94 -3.63 -4.96
C ARG A 164 1.60 -3.89 -5.65
N MET A 165 1.28 -3.18 -6.73
CA MET A 165 0.09 -3.41 -7.54
C MET A 165 0.09 -4.83 -8.13
N LEU A 166 1.20 -5.29 -8.69
CA LEU A 166 1.33 -6.65 -9.22
C LEU A 166 1.14 -7.70 -8.12
N ILE A 167 1.82 -7.52 -6.98
CA ILE A 167 1.75 -8.43 -5.83
C ILE A 167 0.32 -8.50 -5.27
N GLY A 168 -0.30 -7.34 -5.03
CA GLY A 168 -1.65 -7.26 -4.50
C GLY A 168 -2.70 -7.80 -5.47
N SER A 169 -2.53 -7.61 -6.79
CA SER A 169 -3.41 -8.21 -7.80
C SER A 169 -3.32 -9.73 -7.77
N ARG A 170 -2.10 -10.27 -7.70
CA ARG A 170 -1.85 -11.71 -7.58
C ARG A 170 -2.47 -12.28 -6.31
N GLU A 171 -2.30 -11.61 -5.17
CA GLU A 171 -2.91 -11.99 -3.91
C GLU A 171 -4.44 -12.02 -4.02
N ARG A 172 -5.05 -11.00 -4.63
CA ARG A 172 -6.50 -10.94 -4.82
C ARG A 172 -7.02 -12.09 -5.69
N LEU A 173 -6.34 -12.42 -6.78
CA LEU A 173 -6.73 -13.55 -7.64
C LEU A 173 -6.62 -14.90 -6.90
N VAL A 174 -5.59 -15.07 -6.08
CA VAL A 174 -5.45 -16.25 -5.22
C VAL A 174 -6.58 -16.35 -4.21
N GLN A 175 -6.97 -15.22 -3.59
CA GLN A 175 -8.08 -15.19 -2.65
C GLN A 175 -9.41 -15.53 -3.35
N LEU A 176 -9.70 -14.91 -4.49
CA LEU A 176 -10.90 -15.22 -5.29
C LEU A 176 -11.00 -16.71 -5.64
N ARG A 177 -9.88 -17.33 -6.01
CA ARG A 177 -9.84 -18.78 -6.28
C ARG A 177 -10.15 -19.60 -5.02
N ARG A 178 -9.56 -19.24 -3.87
CA ARG A 178 -9.82 -19.93 -2.60
C ARG A 178 -11.28 -19.76 -2.16
N ASP A 179 -11.84 -18.57 -2.30
CA ASP A 179 -13.24 -18.27 -2.00
C ASP A 179 -14.18 -19.12 -2.88
N LEU A 180 -13.87 -19.24 -4.17
CA LEU A 180 -14.60 -20.11 -5.10
C LEU A 180 -14.50 -21.58 -4.71
N GLU A 181 -13.30 -22.09 -4.44
CA GLU A 181 -13.10 -23.49 -4.01
C GLU A 181 -13.86 -23.79 -2.70
N ALA A 182 -13.84 -22.85 -1.74
CA ALA A 182 -14.56 -22.97 -0.49
C ALA A 182 -16.09 -22.95 -0.70
N HIS A 183 -16.58 -22.05 -1.56
CA HIS A 183 -18.00 -21.98 -1.92
C HIS A 183 -18.48 -23.28 -2.55
N VAL A 184 -17.78 -23.80 -3.56
CA VAL A 184 -18.13 -25.06 -4.24
C VAL A 184 -18.14 -26.23 -3.24
N ARG A 185 -17.11 -26.34 -2.38
CA ARG A 185 -17.07 -27.36 -1.32
C ARG A 185 -18.26 -27.22 -0.36
N GLY A 186 -18.66 -26.01 -0.03
CA GLY A 186 -19.82 -25.73 0.82
C GLY A 186 -21.14 -26.17 0.19
N VAL A 187 -21.38 -25.79 -1.07
CA VAL A 187 -22.60 -26.15 -1.81
C VAL A 187 -22.73 -27.65 -1.97
N LEU A 188 -21.65 -28.34 -2.35
CA LEU A 188 -21.68 -29.80 -2.57
C LEU A 188 -21.96 -30.61 -1.30
N LYS A 189 -21.59 -30.09 -0.11
CA LYS A 189 -21.91 -30.75 1.17
C LYS A 189 -23.41 -30.87 1.42
N THR A 190 -24.22 -29.91 0.95
CA THR A 190 -25.69 -29.97 1.07
C THR A 190 -26.29 -31.16 0.33
N PHE A 191 -25.60 -31.63 -0.72
CA PHE A 191 -26.00 -32.80 -1.51
C PHE A 191 -25.29 -34.09 -1.07
N GLY A 192 -24.61 -34.09 0.09
CA GLY A 192 -23.85 -35.23 0.60
C GLY A 192 -22.54 -35.51 -0.16
N ILE A 193 -22.11 -34.61 -1.05
CA ILE A 193 -20.94 -34.80 -1.89
C ILE A 193 -19.71 -34.16 -1.21
N ARG A 194 -18.69 -34.97 -0.97
CA ARG A 194 -17.42 -34.54 -0.36
C ARG A 194 -16.29 -34.60 -1.38
N LEU A 195 -15.76 -33.43 -1.75
CA LEU A 195 -14.53 -33.34 -2.53
C LEU A 195 -13.33 -33.80 -1.67
N SER A 196 -12.51 -34.72 -2.17
CA SER A 196 -11.38 -35.24 -1.41
C SER A 196 -10.26 -34.21 -1.27
N ALA A 197 -9.44 -34.35 -0.23
CA ALA A 197 -8.22 -33.57 -0.09
C ALA A 197 -7.26 -34.00 -1.21
N ILE A 198 -6.77 -33.04 -2.00
CA ILE A 198 -5.84 -33.33 -3.10
C ILE A 198 -4.44 -32.99 -2.63
N ASN A 199 -3.48 -33.86 -2.93
CA ASN A 199 -2.06 -33.66 -2.66
C ASN A 199 -1.54 -32.34 -3.26
N LYS A 200 -0.61 -31.68 -2.53
CA LYS A 200 -0.14 -30.30 -2.74
C LYS A 200 0.29 -29.97 -4.20
N GLY A 201 0.72 -30.96 -4.99
CA GLY A 201 1.20 -30.77 -6.38
C GLY A 201 0.12 -30.70 -7.47
N HIS A 202 -1.02 -31.39 -7.31
CA HIS A 202 -2.07 -31.48 -8.34
C HIS A 202 -3.39 -30.79 -7.94
N MET A 203 -3.36 -29.99 -6.87
CA MET A 203 -4.56 -29.49 -6.20
C MET A 203 -5.51 -28.68 -7.10
N ARG A 204 -4.99 -27.99 -8.12
CA ARG A 204 -5.79 -27.15 -9.03
C ARG A 204 -6.50 -27.95 -10.12
N GLN A 205 -5.79 -28.84 -10.80
CA GLN A 205 -6.39 -29.69 -11.83
C GLN A 205 -7.30 -30.73 -11.18
N GLY A 206 -6.85 -31.38 -10.09
CA GLY A 206 -7.67 -32.34 -9.37
C GLY A 206 -8.97 -31.75 -8.83
N PHE A 207 -9.01 -30.45 -8.48
CA PHE A 207 -10.25 -29.79 -8.06
C PHE A 207 -11.25 -29.74 -9.22
N ARG A 208 -10.79 -29.38 -10.43
CA ARG A 208 -11.63 -29.38 -11.63
C ARG A 208 -12.04 -30.80 -12.03
N ASP A 209 -11.14 -31.77 -11.92
CA ASP A 209 -11.44 -33.17 -12.26
C ASP A 209 -12.51 -33.76 -11.34
N GLN A 210 -12.41 -33.51 -10.03
CA GLN A 210 -13.44 -33.92 -9.08
C GLN A 210 -14.78 -33.22 -9.34
N LEU A 211 -14.74 -31.94 -9.69
CA LEU A 211 -15.94 -31.20 -10.00
C LEU A 211 -16.60 -31.74 -11.27
N ALA A 212 -15.82 -32.01 -12.32
CA ALA A 212 -16.28 -32.65 -13.54
C ALA A 212 -16.89 -34.03 -13.29
N ALA A 213 -16.30 -34.85 -12.39
CA ALA A 213 -16.87 -36.14 -12.01
C ALA A 213 -18.25 -35.98 -11.33
N VAL A 214 -18.39 -35.01 -10.42
CA VAL A 214 -19.67 -34.70 -9.74
C VAL A 214 -20.74 -34.22 -10.74
N THR A 215 -20.34 -33.50 -11.78
CA THR A 215 -21.29 -33.05 -12.80
C THR A 215 -21.87 -34.17 -13.67
N GLN A 216 -21.23 -35.36 -13.72
CA GLN A 216 -21.74 -36.48 -14.50
C GLN A 216 -22.98 -37.13 -13.86
N THR A 217 -23.17 -36.95 -12.55
CA THR A 217 -24.24 -37.61 -11.79
C THR A 217 -25.54 -36.80 -11.67
N ASP A 218 -25.49 -35.47 -11.85
CA ASP A 218 -26.66 -34.59 -11.67
C ASP A 218 -26.65 -33.45 -12.71
N PRO A 219 -27.65 -33.36 -13.61
CA PRO A 219 -27.75 -32.33 -14.64
C PRO A 219 -27.85 -30.88 -14.10
N MET A 220 -28.46 -30.67 -12.94
CA MET A 220 -28.55 -29.35 -12.31
C MET A 220 -27.19 -28.93 -11.77
N LEU A 221 -26.49 -29.85 -11.08
CA LEU A 221 -25.12 -29.60 -10.65
C LEU A 221 -24.19 -29.38 -11.85
N ALA A 222 -24.37 -30.11 -12.95
CA ALA A 222 -23.62 -29.90 -14.18
C ALA A 222 -23.73 -28.47 -14.70
N ARG A 223 -24.95 -27.93 -14.74
CA ARG A 223 -25.20 -26.57 -15.25
C ARG A 223 -24.57 -25.49 -14.37
N VAL A 224 -24.64 -25.65 -13.05
CA VAL A 224 -24.11 -24.66 -12.10
C VAL A 224 -22.58 -24.76 -11.99
N MET A 225 -22.04 -25.98 -11.90
CA MET A 225 -20.63 -26.20 -11.65
C MET A 225 -19.75 -25.94 -12.87
N GLY A 226 -20.28 -26.07 -14.09
CA GLY A 226 -19.55 -25.71 -15.31
C GLY A 226 -18.99 -24.28 -15.26
N GLY A 227 -19.81 -23.30 -14.87
CA GLY A 227 -19.35 -21.91 -14.73
C GLY A 227 -18.28 -21.72 -13.65
N PHE A 228 -18.31 -22.53 -12.58
CA PHE A 228 -17.26 -22.50 -11.56
C PHE A 228 -15.95 -23.14 -12.04
N ILE A 229 -16.00 -24.18 -12.87
CA ILE A 229 -14.83 -24.78 -13.51
C ILE A 229 -14.12 -23.74 -14.40
N ASP A 230 -14.87 -23.09 -15.29
CA ASP A 230 -14.33 -22.09 -16.22
C ASP A 230 -13.74 -20.88 -15.47
N THR A 231 -14.43 -20.42 -14.43
CA THR A 231 -13.96 -19.31 -13.59
C THR A 231 -12.70 -19.72 -12.82
N HIS A 232 -12.65 -20.94 -12.28
CA HIS A 232 -11.48 -21.46 -11.57
C HIS A 232 -10.26 -21.55 -12.49
N GLU A 233 -10.42 -22.05 -13.70
CA GLU A 233 -9.36 -22.11 -14.72
C GLU A 233 -8.85 -20.71 -15.07
N THR A 234 -9.76 -19.77 -15.32
CA THR A 234 -9.43 -18.37 -15.62
C THR A 234 -8.60 -17.74 -14.51
N LEU A 235 -9.02 -17.92 -13.24
CA LEU A 235 -8.28 -17.43 -12.07
C LEU A 235 -6.89 -18.09 -11.95
N CYS A 236 -6.78 -19.39 -12.23
CA CYS A 236 -5.51 -20.11 -12.22
C CYS A 236 -4.54 -19.57 -13.28
N THR A 237 -5.01 -19.37 -14.50
CA THR A 237 -4.22 -18.86 -15.63
C THR A 237 -3.77 -17.42 -15.39
N ALA A 238 -4.67 -16.55 -14.94
CA ALA A 238 -4.34 -15.16 -14.61
C ALA A 238 -3.32 -15.08 -13.45
N THR A 239 -3.47 -15.91 -12.42
CA THR A 239 -2.49 -16.00 -11.32
C THR A 239 -1.13 -16.48 -11.82
N ALA A 240 -1.09 -17.49 -12.70
CA ALA A 240 0.16 -18.03 -13.24
C ALA A 240 0.92 -17.01 -14.10
N ALA A 241 0.19 -16.18 -14.86
CA ALA A 241 0.78 -15.09 -15.63
C ALA A 241 1.47 -14.05 -14.72
N LEU A 242 0.80 -13.61 -13.65
CA LEU A 242 1.39 -12.69 -12.68
C LEU A 242 2.57 -13.33 -11.91
N ASP A 243 2.46 -14.61 -11.55
CA ASP A 243 3.57 -15.34 -10.90
C ASP A 243 4.80 -15.39 -11.82
N ALA A 244 4.62 -15.60 -13.13
CA ALA A 244 5.71 -15.61 -14.10
C ALA A 244 6.37 -14.23 -14.25
N GLU A 245 5.56 -13.16 -14.30
CA GLU A 245 6.05 -11.78 -14.35
C GLU A 245 6.84 -11.43 -13.09
N LEU A 246 6.29 -11.70 -11.90
CA LEU A 246 6.97 -11.46 -10.62
C LEU A 246 8.29 -12.24 -10.51
N ARG A 247 8.34 -13.50 -10.97
CA ARG A 247 9.60 -14.27 -11.05
C ARG A 247 10.62 -13.64 -11.98
N SER A 248 10.18 -13.10 -13.13
CA SER A 248 11.05 -12.41 -14.08
C SER A 248 11.65 -11.15 -13.45
N ILE A 249 10.83 -10.34 -12.78
CA ILE A 249 11.28 -9.13 -12.06
C ILE A 249 12.27 -9.48 -10.94
N ALA A 250 11.96 -10.52 -10.15
CA ALA A 250 12.83 -10.98 -9.05
C ALA A 250 14.22 -11.40 -9.55
N ARG A 251 14.28 -12.15 -10.66
CA ARG A 251 15.55 -12.59 -11.27
C ARG A 251 16.40 -11.42 -11.77
N LYS A 252 15.76 -10.38 -12.32
CA LYS A 252 16.45 -9.20 -12.86
C LYS A 252 16.93 -8.24 -11.76
N THR A 253 16.28 -8.24 -10.60
CA THR A 253 16.60 -7.33 -9.49
C THR A 253 17.74 -7.89 -8.62
N PRO A 254 18.93 -7.25 -8.54
CA PRO A 254 20.06 -7.77 -7.74
C PRO A 254 19.74 -7.93 -6.26
N VAL A 255 19.01 -6.97 -5.68
CA VAL A 255 18.58 -7.02 -4.26
C VAL A 255 17.67 -8.23 -4.02
N SER A 256 16.74 -8.52 -4.95
CA SER A 256 15.85 -9.66 -4.82
C SER A 256 16.62 -10.99 -4.88
N ARG A 257 17.63 -11.11 -5.74
CA ARG A 257 18.49 -12.30 -5.78
C ARG A 257 19.25 -12.52 -4.48
N ARG A 258 19.76 -11.46 -3.86
CA ARG A 258 20.40 -11.53 -2.54
C ARG A 258 19.43 -11.94 -1.44
N LEU A 259 18.21 -11.37 -1.42
CA LEU A 259 17.20 -11.77 -0.44
C LEU A 259 16.80 -13.24 -0.60
N MET A 260 16.73 -13.74 -1.84
CA MET A 260 16.38 -15.13 -2.13
C MET A 260 17.46 -16.15 -1.78
N THR A 261 18.66 -15.74 -1.33
CA THR A 261 19.64 -16.68 -0.75
C THR A 261 19.27 -17.07 0.69
N ILE A 262 18.35 -16.34 1.33
CA ILE A 262 17.85 -16.65 2.66
C ILE A 262 16.88 -17.84 2.55
N PRO A 263 17.07 -18.91 3.33
CA PRO A 263 16.13 -20.04 3.35
C PRO A 263 14.69 -19.56 3.61
N GLY A 264 13.74 -20.06 2.81
CA GLY A 264 12.33 -19.67 2.91
C GLY A 264 11.95 -18.37 2.16
N VAL A 265 12.91 -17.57 1.68
CA VAL A 265 12.62 -16.33 0.95
C VAL A 265 12.50 -16.59 -0.55
N GLY A 266 11.27 -16.64 -1.03
CA GLY A 266 10.96 -16.75 -2.46
C GLY A 266 10.87 -15.41 -3.20
N PRO A 267 10.69 -15.43 -4.53
CA PRO A 267 10.52 -14.23 -5.37
C PRO A 267 9.46 -13.26 -4.87
N ILE A 268 8.31 -13.78 -4.43
CA ILE A 268 7.18 -12.98 -3.96
C ILE A 268 7.55 -12.26 -2.66
N VAL A 269 8.10 -12.99 -1.68
CA VAL A 269 8.52 -12.42 -0.38
C VAL A 269 9.60 -11.35 -0.58
N ALA A 270 10.61 -11.64 -1.42
CA ALA A 270 11.69 -10.69 -1.70
C ALA A 270 11.16 -9.40 -2.35
N LEU A 271 10.29 -9.51 -3.35
CA LEU A 271 9.70 -8.34 -4.01
C LEU A 271 8.71 -7.58 -3.11
N SER A 272 7.95 -8.28 -2.27
CA SER A 272 7.09 -7.65 -1.25
C SER A 272 7.90 -6.80 -0.30
N PHE A 273 9.04 -7.31 0.19
CA PHE A 273 9.95 -6.55 1.04
C PHE A 273 10.49 -5.31 0.32
N ILE A 274 10.99 -5.46 -0.92
CA ILE A 274 11.52 -4.36 -1.71
C ILE A 274 10.47 -3.28 -1.95
N GLY A 275 9.26 -3.66 -2.39
CA GLY A 275 8.18 -2.69 -2.66
C GLY A 275 7.61 -2.04 -1.40
N LEU A 276 7.74 -2.68 -0.24
CA LEU A 276 7.29 -2.13 1.04
C LEU A 276 8.32 -1.17 1.66
N VAL A 277 9.60 -1.54 1.63
CA VAL A 277 10.68 -0.69 2.13
C VAL A 277 10.86 0.54 1.23
N ASP A 278 10.86 0.31 -0.09
CA ASP A 278 11.04 1.29 -1.17
C ASP A 278 12.39 2.03 -1.11
N ASP A 279 12.56 2.91 -0.12
CA ASP A 279 13.82 3.57 0.19
C ASP A 279 14.35 3.09 1.55
N PRO A 280 15.44 2.30 1.59
CA PRO A 280 16.09 1.91 2.83
C PRO A 280 16.72 3.08 3.60
N GLY A 281 17.14 4.14 2.89
CA GLY A 281 17.83 5.30 3.46
C GLY A 281 16.97 6.11 4.42
N ARG A 282 15.64 5.98 4.34
CA ARG A 282 14.70 6.61 5.28
C ARG A 282 14.78 6.05 6.71
N PHE A 283 15.39 4.88 6.89
CA PHE A 283 15.53 4.26 8.20
C PHE A 283 16.90 4.54 8.80
N THR A 284 16.92 5.21 9.95
CA THR A 284 18.16 5.47 10.70
C THR A 284 18.77 4.22 11.32
N LYS A 285 17.95 3.20 11.64
CA LYS A 285 18.37 1.94 12.25
C LYS A 285 17.66 0.77 11.58
N VAL A 286 18.38 -0.35 11.40
CA VAL A 286 17.83 -1.59 10.83
C VAL A 286 16.67 -2.14 11.67
N ALA A 287 16.74 -2.01 12.99
CA ALA A 287 15.67 -2.43 13.90
C ALA A 287 14.32 -1.71 13.61
N ASN A 288 14.36 -0.49 13.08
CA ASN A 288 13.15 0.25 12.71
C ASN A 288 12.45 -0.36 11.50
N ILE A 289 13.18 -1.08 10.64
CA ILE A 289 12.59 -1.85 9.54
C ILE A 289 11.77 -3.01 10.11
N GLY A 290 12.30 -3.73 11.10
CA GLY A 290 11.57 -4.80 11.80
C GLY A 290 10.28 -4.28 12.43
N ALA A 291 10.36 -3.16 13.15
CA ALA A 291 9.18 -2.49 13.73
C ALA A 291 8.16 -2.05 12.66
N PHE A 292 8.63 -1.47 11.55
CA PHE A 292 7.81 -1.07 10.42
C PHE A 292 7.10 -2.27 9.76
N LEU A 293 7.73 -3.44 9.73
CA LEU A 293 7.17 -4.68 9.21
C LEU A 293 6.28 -5.42 10.22
N GLY A 294 6.11 -4.91 11.45
CA GLY A 294 5.40 -5.60 12.52
C GLY A 294 6.16 -6.80 13.10
N LEU A 295 7.45 -6.93 12.78
CA LEU A 295 8.35 -7.99 13.23
C LEU A 295 9.11 -7.55 14.49
N THR A 296 8.41 -7.03 15.50
CA THR A 296 9.07 -6.62 16.76
C THR A 296 8.98 -7.76 17.78
N PRO A 297 10.10 -8.20 18.38
CA PRO A 297 10.05 -9.16 19.49
C PRO A 297 9.24 -8.59 20.65
N ARG A 298 8.39 -9.42 21.27
CA ARG A 298 7.65 -9.03 22.47
C ARG A 298 8.66 -8.80 23.61
N ARG A 299 8.74 -7.56 24.09
CA ARG A 299 9.55 -7.22 25.28
C ARG A 299 8.66 -7.27 26.51
N HIS A 300 8.98 -8.15 27.44
CA HIS A 300 8.37 -8.15 28.77
C HIS A 300 9.31 -7.42 29.71
N GLN A 301 8.85 -6.28 30.23
CA GLN A 301 9.58 -5.47 31.18
C GLN A 301 8.72 -5.34 32.44
N SER A 302 9.03 -6.12 33.47
CA SER A 302 8.61 -5.84 34.85
C SER A 302 9.84 -5.30 35.58
N GLY A 303 9.65 -4.41 36.56
CA GLY A 303 10.69 -3.48 37.07
C GLY A 303 12.06 -4.04 37.49
N GLU A 304 12.25 -5.36 37.57
CA GLU A 304 13.54 -6.00 37.90
C GLU A 304 14.06 -6.97 36.82
N ILE A 305 13.30 -7.27 35.76
CA ILE A 305 13.70 -8.22 34.71
C ILE A 305 13.36 -7.66 33.32
N ASP A 306 14.39 -7.54 32.49
CA ASP A 306 14.28 -7.23 31.07
C ASP A 306 14.67 -8.47 30.26
N TRP A 307 13.69 -9.10 29.61
CA TRP A 307 13.95 -10.18 28.67
C TRP A 307 13.21 -9.97 27.35
N SER A 308 13.91 -10.26 26.26
CA SER A 308 13.39 -10.21 24.89
C SER A 308 12.90 -11.61 24.51
N GLY A 309 11.59 -11.76 24.37
CA GLY A 309 10.97 -13.04 24.02
C GLY A 309 10.99 -13.36 22.52
N ARG A 310 10.41 -14.52 22.17
CA ARG A 310 10.18 -14.93 20.78
C ARG A 310 9.47 -13.85 19.97
N TRP A 311 9.80 -13.78 18.69
CA TRP A 311 9.15 -12.89 17.73
C TRP A 311 7.71 -13.37 17.55
N CYS A 312 6.77 -12.64 18.13
CA CYS A 312 5.35 -12.90 17.93
C CYS A 312 4.84 -11.94 16.84
N GLN A 313 4.29 -12.49 15.77
CA GLN A 313 3.36 -11.74 14.92
C GLN A 313 2.10 -11.50 15.76
N THR A 314 2.04 -10.36 16.44
CA THR A 314 0.89 -10.02 17.28
C THR A 314 -0.19 -9.32 16.47
N ASP A 315 -1.33 -9.97 16.31
CA ASP A 315 -2.62 -9.35 15.92
C ASP A 315 -3.18 -8.39 16.99
N SER A 316 -2.43 -8.14 18.07
CA SER A 316 -2.77 -7.19 19.14
C SER A 316 -1.83 -5.98 19.06
N ASN A 317 -2.25 -5.02 18.27
CA ASN A 317 -1.51 -3.84 17.84
C ASN A 317 -1.41 -2.78 18.96
N GLN A 318 -0.68 -3.07 20.04
CA GLN A 318 -0.42 -2.11 21.14
C GLN A 318 0.90 -1.33 20.99
N SER A 319 1.70 -1.57 19.95
CA SER A 319 2.81 -0.67 19.63
C SER A 319 2.29 0.50 18.79
N THR A 320 2.51 1.73 19.25
CA THR A 320 2.16 2.98 18.57
C THR A 320 2.87 3.19 17.21
N GLN A 321 3.61 2.18 16.73
CA GLN A 321 4.40 2.19 15.50
C GLN A 321 4.06 1.04 14.52
N GLY A 322 3.27 0.04 14.92
CA GLY A 322 2.84 -1.06 14.05
C GLY A 322 1.70 -0.66 13.11
N GLN A 323 1.96 -0.55 11.82
CA GLN A 323 0.91 -0.24 10.83
C GLN A 323 0.35 -1.53 10.21
N ASP A 324 -0.78 -2.07 10.69
CA ASP A 324 -1.46 -3.21 10.03
C ASP A 324 -1.95 -2.88 8.61
N ARG A 325 -2.08 -1.58 8.33
CA ARG A 325 -2.58 -1.02 7.08
C ARG A 325 -1.70 0.13 6.66
N CYS A 326 -1.45 0.22 5.35
CA CYS A 326 -0.72 1.34 4.79
C CYS A 326 -1.41 2.67 5.16
N PRO A 327 -0.68 3.67 5.67
CA PRO A 327 -1.26 4.95 6.10
C PRO A 327 -1.81 5.76 4.92
N LEU A 328 -1.28 5.53 3.70
CA LEU A 328 -1.70 6.22 2.47
C LEU A 328 -2.96 5.62 1.85
N CYS A 329 -3.04 4.28 1.74
CA CYS A 329 -4.11 3.61 0.99
C CYS A 329 -4.99 2.68 1.82
N ARG A 330 -4.72 2.54 3.13
CA ARG A 330 -5.42 1.66 4.10
C ARG A 330 -5.49 0.18 3.71
N THR A 331 -4.83 -0.23 2.63
CA THR A 331 -4.63 -1.63 2.25
C THR A 331 -3.86 -2.31 3.37
N LYS A 332 -4.29 -3.52 3.77
CA LYS A 332 -3.50 -4.34 4.70
C LYS A 332 -2.07 -4.41 4.17
N LEU A 333 -1.09 -4.14 5.02
CA LEU A 333 0.27 -4.53 4.68
C LEU A 333 0.26 -6.05 4.77
N THR A 334 0.24 -6.74 3.63
CA THR A 334 0.29 -8.20 3.59
C THR A 334 1.48 -8.63 4.46
N PRO A 335 1.25 -9.30 5.60
CA PRO A 335 2.36 -9.74 6.43
C PRO A 335 3.21 -10.69 5.60
N LEU A 336 4.53 -10.58 5.69
CA LEU A 336 5.46 -11.45 4.95
C LEU A 336 5.16 -12.96 5.19
N GLY A 337 4.46 -13.32 6.27
CA GLY A 337 4.09 -14.69 6.65
C GLY A 337 2.77 -15.27 6.11
N GLU A 338 1.81 -14.48 5.59
CA GLU A 338 0.52 -15.06 5.13
C GLU A 338 0.62 -15.73 3.75
N SER A 339 1.71 -15.48 3.00
CA SER A 339 1.89 -15.99 1.64
C SER A 339 2.91 -17.13 1.51
N SER A 340 3.74 -17.39 2.52
CA SER A 340 4.67 -18.53 2.54
C SER A 340 5.49 -18.57 3.84
N GLY A 341 5.16 -19.49 4.76
CA GLY A 341 6.01 -19.97 5.86
C GLY A 341 6.42 -18.93 6.92
N ALA A 342 6.26 -19.26 8.20
CA ALA A 342 6.81 -18.43 9.27
C ALA A 342 8.35 -18.47 9.22
N VAL A 343 8.99 -17.31 9.17
CA VAL A 343 10.46 -17.17 9.32
C VAL A 343 10.73 -16.75 10.76
N LEU A 344 11.31 -17.64 11.56
CA LEU A 344 11.88 -17.29 12.85
C LEU A 344 13.29 -16.71 12.64
N LEU A 345 13.54 -15.53 13.20
CA LEU A 345 14.86 -14.90 13.24
C LEU A 345 15.30 -14.85 14.71
N GLU A 346 16.29 -15.66 15.09
CA GLU A 346 16.94 -15.51 16.39
C GLU A 346 18.20 -14.66 16.27
N VAL A 347 18.37 -13.70 17.18
CA VAL A 347 19.58 -12.89 17.28
C VAL A 347 20.51 -13.57 18.28
N GLY A 348 21.63 -14.10 17.80
CA GLY A 348 22.67 -14.66 18.65
C GLY A 348 23.24 -13.61 19.61
N SER A 349 23.51 -14.02 20.85
CA SER A 349 24.16 -13.22 21.88
C SER A 349 25.63 -12.97 21.51
N GLY A 350 25.89 -11.95 20.69
CA GLY A 350 27.24 -11.62 20.23
C GLY A 350 27.38 -10.44 19.27
N GLY A 351 26.30 -9.76 18.87
CA GLY A 351 26.40 -8.59 17.96
C GLY A 351 26.69 -8.93 16.49
N GLU A 352 27.06 -10.16 16.16
CA GLU A 352 27.02 -10.70 14.80
C GLU A 352 25.64 -11.34 14.54
N ALA A 353 24.89 -10.75 13.60
CA ALA A 353 23.61 -11.28 13.17
C ALA A 353 23.82 -12.55 12.30
N ALA A 354 23.98 -13.70 12.94
CA ALA A 354 23.86 -14.99 12.26
C ALA A 354 22.37 -15.32 12.08
N LEU A 355 21.87 -15.23 10.85
CA LEU A 355 20.52 -15.69 10.49
C LEU A 355 20.46 -17.22 10.61
N ARG A 356 19.88 -17.74 11.69
CA ARG A 356 19.43 -19.14 11.75
C ARG A 356 17.94 -19.19 11.46
N VAL A 357 17.59 -19.79 10.33
CA VAL A 357 16.20 -20.08 9.95
C VAL A 357 15.97 -21.56 10.21
N GLU A 358 15.21 -21.88 11.26
CA GLU A 358 14.64 -23.22 11.40
C GLU A 358 13.35 -23.31 10.59
N MET A 359 13.27 -24.35 9.76
CA MET A 359 12.01 -24.77 9.15
C MET A 359 11.08 -25.24 10.27
N VAL A 360 10.15 -24.40 10.70
CA VAL A 360 8.98 -24.91 11.41
C VAL A 360 8.15 -25.62 10.37
N GLU A 361 8.27 -26.95 10.32
CA GLU A 361 7.29 -27.77 9.63
C GLU A 361 5.91 -27.38 10.14
N ASP A 362 5.02 -27.09 9.20
CA ASP A 362 3.58 -26.96 9.43
C ASP A 362 3.09 -28.33 9.94
N ARG A 363 3.30 -28.57 11.24
CA ARG A 363 2.54 -29.57 11.98
C ARG A 363 1.14 -29.03 11.94
N GLY A 364 0.36 -29.60 11.02
CA GLY A 364 -1.08 -29.44 11.00
C GLY A 364 -1.60 -29.55 12.42
N VAL A 365 -2.64 -28.78 12.69
CA VAL A 365 -3.38 -28.80 13.95
C VAL A 365 -4.03 -30.18 14.10
N ASP A 366 -3.22 -31.18 14.48
CA ASP A 366 -3.63 -32.44 15.07
C ASP A 366 -3.39 -32.27 16.56
N GLY A 367 -4.48 -31.92 17.26
CA GLY A 367 -4.45 -31.61 18.67
C GLY A 367 -5.82 -31.19 19.22
N CYS A 368 -6.89 -31.86 18.77
CA CYS A 368 -8.11 -31.96 19.56
C CYS A 368 -8.12 -33.35 20.21
N GLU A 369 -7.29 -33.52 21.23
CA GLU A 369 -7.51 -34.54 22.25
C GLU A 369 -7.81 -33.83 23.58
N HIS A 370 -9.00 -34.13 24.10
CA HIS A 370 -9.44 -34.03 25.49
C HIS A 370 -9.43 -32.64 26.18
N LEU A 371 -10.60 -31.99 26.18
CA LEU A 371 -11.51 -31.92 27.35
C LEU A 371 -12.86 -31.29 26.95
#